data_AF-A0A946FLU8-F1
#
_entry.id   AF-A0A946FLU8-F1
#
_cell.length_a   1.000
_cell.length_b   1.000
_cell.length_c   1.000
_cell.angle_alpha   90.00
_cell.angle_beta   90.00
_cell.angle_gamma   90.00
#
_symmetry.space_group_name_H-M   'P 1'
#
loop_
_entity.id
_entity.type
_entity.pdbx_description
1 polymer ?
#
loop_
_entity_poly.entity_id
_entity_poly.type
_entity_poly.pdbx_seq_one_letter_code
_entity_poly.pdbx_strand_id
1 'polypeptide(L)' 'MSRDFFGTDGVRGQANQEPMTAETVLKLAMAAASVLSRPGGHNTVVIGKDTRLSGYML' A
#
# COMPACT_ATOMS: atom_id res chain seq x y z
N MET A 1 -15.74 7.53 -12.63
CA MET A 1 -15.18 8.51 -11.67
C MET A 1 -15.96 8.31 -10.38
N SER A 2 -15.42 7.96 -9.21
CA SER A 2 -14.07 7.59 -8.75
C SER A 2 -13.84 6.07 -8.83
N ARG A 3 -12.58 5.62 -8.92
CA ARG A 3 -12.24 4.27 -8.46
C ARG A 3 -11.83 4.45 -7.01
N ASP A 4 -12.69 4.05 -6.09
CA ASP A 4 -12.39 4.11 -4.65
C ASP A 4 -11.37 3.01 -4.33
N PHE A 5 -10.11 3.27 -4.65
CA PHE A 5 -9.01 2.36 -4.33
C PHE A 5 -8.84 2.21 -2.83
N PHE A 6 -9.09 3.29 -2.06
CA PHE A 6 -8.77 3.38 -0.65
C PHE A 6 -10.03 3.65 0.18
N GLY A 7 -10.58 2.60 0.81
CA GLY A 7 -11.72 2.70 1.72
C GLY A 7 -11.28 2.80 3.19
N THR A 8 -12.23 2.59 4.12
CA THR A 8 -11.95 2.55 5.57
C THR A 8 -10.84 1.56 5.92
N ASP A 9 -10.82 0.41 5.23
CA ASP A 9 -9.86 -0.66 5.44
C ASP A 9 -8.69 -0.66 4.44
N GLY A 10 -8.44 0.47 3.78
CA GLY A 10 -7.41 0.62 2.75
C GLY A 10 -7.81 -0.01 1.41
N VAL A 11 -6.81 -0.50 0.66
CA VAL A 11 -7.00 -1.18 -0.62
C VAL A 11 -7.28 -2.66 -0.37
N ARG A 12 -8.33 -3.20 -0.98
CA ARG A 12 -8.69 -4.62 -0.90
C ARG A 12 -8.95 -5.21 -2.27
N GLY A 13 -8.60 -6.48 -2.45
CA GLY A 13 -8.77 -7.20 -3.70
C GLY A 13 -8.09 -8.57 -3.66
N GLN A 14 -8.30 -9.36 -4.70
CA GLN A 14 -7.58 -10.62 -4.87
C GLN A 14 -6.15 -10.34 -5.34
N ALA A 15 -5.14 -10.93 -4.68
CA ALA A 15 -3.75 -10.77 -5.06
C ALA A 15 -3.51 -11.15 -6.54
N ASN A 16 -2.61 -10.42 -7.19
CA ASN A 16 -2.32 -10.50 -8.63
C ASN A 16 -3.46 -10.05 -9.55
N GLN A 17 -4.53 -9.44 -9.03
CA GLN A 17 -5.59 -8.83 -9.82
C GLN A 17 -5.76 -7.38 -9.39
N GLU A 18 -6.08 -6.48 -10.33
CA GLU A 18 -6.38 -5.10 -9.98
C GLU A 18 -7.56 -5.04 -8.99
N PRO A 19 -7.45 -4.28 -7.88
CA PRO A 19 -6.40 -3.30 -7.56
C PRO A 19 -5.19 -3.82 -6.74
N MET A 20 -5.08 -5.12 -6.47
CA MET A 20 -4.09 -5.75 -5.61
C MET A 20 -2.95 -6.43 -6.41
N THR A 21 -2.28 -5.65 -7.24
CA THR A 21 -1.06 -6.06 -7.98
C THR A 21 0.20 -5.50 -7.31
N ALA A 22 1.36 -6.13 -7.52
CA ALA A 22 2.62 -5.69 -6.91
C ALA A 22 3.01 -4.28 -7.39
N GLU A 23 2.73 -3.99 -8.67
CA GLU A 23 2.94 -2.66 -9.24
C GLU A 23 2.04 -1.61 -8.58
N THR A 24 0.76 -1.92 -8.39
CA THR A 24 -0.17 -0.98 -7.74
C THR A 24 0.20 -0.74 -6.27
N VAL A 25 0.61 -1.78 -5.53
CA VAL A 25 1.07 -1.63 -4.14
C VAL A 25 2.38 -0.84 -4.06
N LEU A 26 3.34 -1.05 -4.97
CA LEU A 26 4.57 -0.27 -5.01
C LEU A 26 4.29 1.22 -5.26
N LYS A 27 3.42 1.53 -6.23
CA LYS A 27 3.01 2.92 -6.49
C LYS A 27 2.31 3.54 -5.30
N LEU A 28 1.46 2.79 -4.61
CA LEU A 28 0.80 3.24 -3.39
C LEU A 28 1.81 3.54 -2.28
N ALA A 29 2.80 2.67 -2.07
CA ALA A 29 3.83 2.86 -1.06
C ALA A 29 4.69 4.11 -1.34
N MET A 30 5.07 4.34 -2.61
CA MET A 30 5.78 5.55 -3.02
C MET A 30 4.95 6.81 -2.77
N ALA A 31 3.65 6.79 -3.10
CA ALA A 31 2.75 7.91 -2.83
C ALA A 31 2.56 8.15 -1.33
N ALA A 32 2.44 7.08 -0.53
CA ALA A 32 2.37 7.20 0.93
C ALA A 32 3.66 7.80 1.50
N ALA A 33 4.83 7.35 1.03
CA ALA A 33 6.11 7.88 1.44
C ALA A 33 6.25 9.37 1.09
N SER A 34 5.86 9.79 -0.12
CA SER A 34 5.96 11.20 -0.52
C SER A 34 5.06 12.11 0.32
N VAL A 35 3.88 11.62 0.72
CA VAL A 35 2.91 12.38 1.53
C VAL A 35 3.30 12.41 3.01
N LEU A 36 3.81 11.30 3.55
CA LEU A 36 4.08 11.16 4.98
C LEU A 36 5.50 11.58 5.38
N SER A 37 6.43 11.69 4.43
CA SER A 37 7.80 12.14 4.69
C SER A 37 7.82 13.58 5.22
N ARG A 38 8.63 13.82 6.25
CA ARG A 38 8.83 15.16 6.84
C ARG A 38 10.26 15.62 6.67
N PRO A 39 10.52 16.81 6.08
CA PRO A 39 11.86 17.38 6.03
C PRO A 39 12.43 17.57 7.44
N GLY A 40 13.66 17.07 7.67
CA GLY A 40 14.34 17.18 8.97
C GLY A 40 13.77 16.31 10.09
N GLY A 41 12.79 15.43 9.80
CA GLY A 41 12.20 14.49 10.76
C GLY A 41 12.66 13.05 10.56
N HIS A 42 12.27 12.17 11.49
CA HIS A 42 12.49 10.74 11.37
C HIS A 42 11.44 10.10 10.46
N ASN A 43 11.86 9.62 9.28
CA ASN A 43 11.00 8.96 8.29
C ASN A 43 11.00 7.43 8.47
N THR A 44 10.87 6.97 9.70
CA THR A 44 10.83 5.53 10.01
C THR A 44 9.40 5.01 9.86
N VAL A 45 9.24 3.88 9.18
CA VAL A 45 7.95 3.20 8.99
C VAL A 45 8.00 1.80 9.57
N VAL A 46 6.87 1.34 10.09
CA VAL A 46 6.67 -0.04 10.54
C VAL A 46 5.78 -0.74 9.52
N ILE A 47 6.27 -1.85 8.95
CA ILE A 47 5.51 -2.66 7.99
C ILE A 47 5.03 -3.91 8.72
N GLY A 48 3.71 -4.01 8.90
CA GLY A 48 3.05 -5.21 9.39
C GLY A 48 2.52 -6.04 8.22
N LYS A 49 2.66 -7.37 8.31
CA LYS A 49 2.04 -8.30 7.37
C LYS A 49 1.21 -9.35 8.11
N ASP A 50 0.15 -9.82 7.46
CA ASP A 50 -0.62 -11.00 7.91
C ASP A 50 0.15 -12.30 7.57
N THR A 51 -0.40 -13.42 8.02
CA THR A 51 0.00 -14.80 7.73
C THR A 51 -0.41 -15.29 6.33
N ARG A 52 -1.21 -14.50 5.60
CA ARG A 52 -1.65 -14.85 4.23
C ARG A 52 -0.46 -14.97 3.28
N LEU A 53 -0.50 -15.98 2.41
CA LEU A 53 0.49 -16.19 1.34
C LEU A 53 0.62 -14.99 0.42
N SER A 54 -0.47 -14.25 0.18
CA SER A 54 -0.44 -13.03 -0.64
C SER A 54 0.47 -11.94 -0.07
N GLY A 55 0.75 -11.94 1.24
CA GLY A 55 1.64 -10.95 1.86
C GLY A 55 3.12 -11.11 1.54
N TYR A 56 3.54 -12.17 0.82
CA TYR A 56 4.91 -12.27 0.28
C TYR A 56 5.06 -11.58 -1.07
N MET A 57 3.96 -11.34 -1.76
CA MET A 57 3.91 -10.71 -3.07
C MET A 57 3.78 -9.18 -2.96
N LEU A 58 3.07 -8.72 -1.93
CA LEU A 58 2.76 -7.31 -1.67
C LEU A 58 3.77 -6.71 -0.69
#